data_AF-C3X3Q5-F1
#
_entry.id   AF-C3X3Q5-F1
#
_cell.length_a   1.000
_cell.length_b   1.000
_cell.length_c   1.000
_cell.angle_alpha   90.00
_cell.angle_beta   90.00
_cell.angle_gamma   90.00
#
_symmetry.space_group_name_H-M   'P 1'
#
loop_
_entity.id
_entity.type
_entity.pdbx_description
1 polymer ?
#
loop_
_entity_poly.entity_id
_entity_poly.type
_entity_poly.pdbx_seq_one_letter_code
_entity_poly.pdbx_strand_id
1 'polypeptide(L)'
;MDNHLDKWEKLIKNKAYITDLGKNCIMEFHTVHAVVGRYIVWLPKPNSDRHFIAEEGNNLEELMEKYNIPLQRVQRLGAFIKEEHKA
;
A
#
# COMPACT_ATOMS: atom_id res chain seq x y z
N MET A 1 -1.23 24.37 12.38
CA MET A 1 -2.14 23.41 11.73
C MET A 1 -1.31 22.20 11.39
N ASP A 2 -1.49 21.08 12.09
CA ASP A 2 -0.77 19.85 11.74
C ASP A 2 -1.30 19.36 10.38
N ASN A 3 -0.39 19.24 9.42
CA ASN A 3 -0.73 18.81 8.07
C ASN A 3 -1.06 17.30 8.10
N HIS A 4 -2.06 16.86 7.34
CA HIS A 4 -2.51 15.45 7.34
C HIS A 4 -1.37 14.48 6.96
N LEU A 5 -0.45 14.94 6.10
CA LEU A 5 0.76 14.23 5.70
C LEU A 5 1.71 13.97 6.89
N ASP A 6 1.96 14.97 7.74
CA ASP A 6 2.88 14.87 8.88
C ASP A 6 2.39 13.85 9.91
N LYS A 7 1.07 13.75 10.09
CA LYS A 7 0.46 12.76 10.99
C LYS A 7 0.64 11.35 10.44
N TRP A 8 0.49 11.17 9.12
CA TRP A 8 0.64 9.88 8.46
C TRP A 8 2.09 9.38 8.49
N GLU A 9 3.05 10.24 8.14
CA GLU A 9 4.48 9.90 8.19
C GLU A 9 4.89 9.42 9.58
N LYS A 10 4.49 10.11 10.66
CA LYS A 10 4.74 9.68 12.04
C LYS A 10 4.13 8.31 12.36
N LEU A 11 3.01 7.97 11.72
CA LEU A 11 2.27 6.74 11.96
C LEU A 11 2.94 5.52 11.31
N ILE A 12 3.58 5.70 10.15
CA ILE A 12 4.21 4.64 9.36
C ILE A 12 5.75 4.62 9.41
N LYS A 13 6.39 5.66 9.95
CA LYS A 13 7.85 5.73 10.05
C LYS A 13 8.40 4.51 10.79
N ASN A 14 9.30 3.78 10.13
CA ASN A 14 9.93 2.55 10.64
C ASN A 14 8.93 1.45 11.05
N LYS A 15 7.71 1.48 10.50
CA LYS A 15 6.62 0.57 10.84
C LYS A 15 6.01 -0.01 9.58
N ALA A 16 5.55 -1.26 9.67
CA ALA A 16 4.81 -1.90 8.60
C ALA A 16 3.44 -1.22 8.37
N TYR A 17 2.94 -1.18 7.15
CA TYR A 17 1.62 -0.64 6.85
C TYR A 17 1.03 -1.32 5.61
N ILE A 18 -0.28 -1.17 5.39
CA ILE A 18 -0.97 -1.72 4.22
C ILE A 18 -1.52 -0.58 3.39
N THR A 19 -1.39 -0.70 2.07
CA THR A 19 -2.13 0.13 1.12
C THR A 19 -3.31 -0.65 0.57
N ASP A 20 -4.52 -0.10 0.66
CA ASP A 20 -5.72 -0.59 -0.02
C ASP A 20 -5.89 0.15 -1.36
N LEU A 21 -5.72 -0.56 -2.48
CA LEU A 21 -5.86 -0.03 -3.84
C LEU A 21 -7.32 0.18 -4.25
N GLY A 22 -8.28 -0.24 -3.42
CA GLY A 22 -9.72 -0.11 -3.65
C GLY A 22 -10.32 -1.13 -4.61
N LYS A 23 -9.51 -1.72 -5.49
CA LYS A 23 -9.87 -2.81 -6.40
C LYS A 23 -8.67 -3.72 -6.61
N ASN A 24 -8.91 -4.95 -7.09
CA ASN A 24 -7.82 -5.80 -7.57
C ASN A 24 -7.18 -5.09 -8.77
N CYS A 25 -5.87 -4.88 -8.70
CA CYS A 25 -5.12 -4.25 -9.77
C CYS A 25 -4.45 -5.33 -10.61
N ILE A 26 -4.48 -5.18 -11.93
CA ILE A 26 -3.65 -5.97 -12.82
C ILE A 26 -2.58 -4.99 -13.27
N MET A 27 -1.32 -5.28 -12.95
CA MET A 27 -0.21 -4.44 -13.36
C MET A 27 0.48 -5.12 -14.53
N GLU A 28 0.38 -4.48 -15.70
CA GLU A 28 1.03 -4.96 -16.92
C GLU A 28 2.47 -4.44 -16.93
N PHE A 29 3.43 -5.35 -16.73
CA PHE A 29 4.82 -5.05 -17.03
C PHE A 29 5.24 -5.85 -18.26
N HIS A 30 5.42 -5.15 -19.38
CA HIS A 30 5.95 -5.63 -20.66
C HIS A 30 5.22 -6.86 -21.28
N THR A 31 5.34 -8.04 -20.66
CA THR A 31 4.81 -9.34 -21.13
C THR A 31 4.21 -10.22 -20.02
N VAL A 32 4.18 -9.74 -18.76
CA VAL A 32 3.63 -10.49 -17.62
C VAL A 32 2.37 -9.81 -17.10
N HIS A 33 1.25 -10.53 -17.13
CA HIS A 33 0.05 -10.16 -16.38
C HIS A 33 0.25 -10.57 -14.92
N ALA A 34 0.69 -9.65 -14.06
CA ALA A 34 0.74 -9.90 -12.62
C ALA A 34 -0.56 -9.39 -11.98
N VAL A 35 -1.28 -10.28 -11.30
CA VAL A 35 -2.39 -9.89 -10.44
C VAL A 35 -1.78 -9.26 -9.18
N VAL A 36 -1.80 -7.94 -9.12
CA VAL A 36 -1.49 -7.18 -7.92
C VAL A 36 -2.75 -7.20 -7.07
N GLY A 37 -2.77 -8.06 -6.05
CA GLY A 37 -3.90 -8.13 -5.13
C GLY A 37 -4.31 -6.75 -4.62
N ARG A 38 -5.56 -6.60 -4.16
CA ARG A 38 -6.09 -5.30 -3.70
C ARG A 38 -5.24 -4.61 -2.63
N TYR A 39 -4.51 -5.38 -1.82
CA TYR A 39 -3.73 -4.89 -0.70
C TYR A 39 -2.24 -5.11 -0.93
N ILE A 40 -1.44 -4.09 -0.62
CA ILE A 40 0.03 -4.16 -0.64
C ILE A 40 0.55 -3.99 0.78
N VAL A 41 1.35 -4.95 1.24
CA VAL A 41 2.06 -4.88 2.52
C VAL A 41 3.43 -4.23 2.32
N TRP A 42 3.69 -3.19 3.11
CA TRP A 42 4.95 -2.49 3.14
C TRP A 42 5.70 -2.76 4.43
N LEU A 43 6.97 -3.19 4.32
CA LEU A 43 7.86 -3.36 5.47
C LEU A 43 8.97 -2.29 5.45
N PRO A 44 9.38 -1.79 6.63
CA PRO A 44 10.47 -0.82 6.71
C PRO A 44 11.80 -1.48 6.33
N LYS A 45 12.65 -0.76 5.62
CA LYS A 45 14.03 -1.20 5.37
C LYS A 45 14.91 -0.86 6.58
N PRO A 46 15.73 -1.81 7.07
CA PRO A 46 16.70 -1.50 8.12
C PRO A 46 17.61 -0.34 7.70
N ASN A 47 17.89 0.58 8.62
CA ASN A 47 18.77 1.74 8.41
C ASN A 47 18.31 2.69 7.28
N SER A 48 17.01 2.78 7.01
CA SER A 48 16.46 3.68 5.99
C SER A 48 15.06 4.16 6.37
N ASP A 49 14.69 5.37 5.94
CA ASP A 49 13.31 5.88 6.03
C ASP A 49 12.39 5.31 4.92
N ARG A 50 12.85 4.30 4.17
CA ARG A 50 12.12 3.69 3.05
C ARG A 50 11.47 2.38 3.43
N HIS A 51 10.45 1.99 2.67
CA HIS A 51 9.81 0.68 2.75
C HIS A 51 10.07 -0.15 1.48
N PHE A 52 9.73 -1.44 1.55
CA PHE A 52 9.65 -2.33 0.39
C PHE A 52 8.35 -3.12 0.42
N ILE A 53 7.91 -3.56 -0.75
CA ILE A 53 6.77 -4.46 -0.90
C ILE A 53 7.19 -5.83 -0.38
N ALA A 54 6.49 -6.31 0.65
CA ALA A 54 6.69 -7.64 1.19
C ALA A 54 5.72 -8.65 0.59
N GLU A 55 4.47 -8.25 0.35
CA GLU A 55 3.42 -9.12 -0.16
C GLU A 55 2.29 -8.31 -0.79
N GLU A 56 1.62 -8.92 -1.76
CA GLU A 56 0.39 -8.45 -2.38
C GLU A 56 -0.70 -9.51 -2.15
N GLY A 57 -1.92 -9.10 -1.82
CA GLY A 57 -2.98 -10.04 -1.49
C GLY A 57 -4.38 -9.44 -1.54
N ASN A 58 -5.39 -10.30 -1.41
CA ASN A 58 -6.81 -9.91 -1.51
C ASN A 58 -7.56 -9.99 -0.16
N ASN A 59 -6.92 -10.53 0.88
CA ASN A 59 -7.51 -10.68 2.20
C ASN A 59 -6.83 -9.74 3.20
N LEU A 60 -7.53 -8.67 3.60
CA LEU A 60 -6.97 -7.66 4.50
C LEU A 60 -6.71 -8.23 5.90
N GLU A 61 -7.62 -9.04 6.43
CA GLU A 61 -7.54 -9.56 7.80
C GLU A 61 -6.33 -10.48 7.94
N GLU A 62 -6.13 -11.38 6.98
CA GLU A 62 -4.98 -12.29 6.94
C GLU A 62 -3.64 -11.54 6.88
N LEU A 63 -3.55 -10.49 6.04
CA LEU A 63 -2.35 -9.68 5.94
C LEU A 63 -2.09 -8.87 7.23
N MET A 64 -3.15 -8.33 7.85
CA MET A 64 -3.04 -7.62 9.13
C MET A 64 -2.56 -8.54 10.25
N GLU A 65 -3.08 -9.76 10.33
CA GLU A 65 -2.68 -10.77 11.30
C GLU A 65 -1.22 -11.19 11.08
N LYS A 66 -0.88 -11.60 9.85
CA LYS A 66 0.45 -12.10 9.48
C LYS A 66 1.58 -11.11 9.77
N TYR A 67 1.34 -9.83 9.52
CA TYR A 67 2.36 -8.79 9.70
C TYR A 67 2.17 -7.95 10.97
N ASN A 68 1.19 -8.28 11.82
CA ASN A 68 0.85 -7.53 13.02
C ASN A 68 0.62 -6.02 12.73
N ILE A 69 -0.19 -5.74 11.72
CA ILE A 69 -0.52 -4.39 11.27
C ILE A 69 -1.93 -4.04 11.77
N PRO A 70 -2.10 -3.03 12.65
CA PRO A 70 -3.40 -2.58 13.11
C PRO A 70 -4.11 -1.78 12.02
N LEU A 71 -5.44 -1.74 12.08
CA LEU A 71 -6.30 -1.07 11.09
C LEU A 71 -5.91 0.40 10.84
N GLN A 72 -5.41 1.09 11.87
CA GLN A 72 -4.99 2.50 11.77
C GLN A 72 -3.81 2.71 10.80
N ARG A 73 -3.05 1.64 10.49
CA ARG A 73 -1.94 1.62 9.52
C ARG A 73 -2.37 1.07 8.15
N VAL A 74 -3.66 1.09 7.85
CA VAL A 74 -4.21 0.78 6.52
C VAL A 74 -4.57 2.09 5.83
N GLN A 75 -3.90 2.41 4.71
CA GLN A 75 -4.20 3.58 3.89
C GLN A 75 -4.94 3.16 2.63
N ARG A 76 -6.16 3.65 2.46
CA ARG A 76 -6.85 3.54 1.19
C ARG A 76 -6.30 4.60 0.24
N LEU A 77 -5.76 4.19 -0.90
CA LEU A 77 -5.52 5.14 -1.99
C LEU A 77 -6.90 5.65 -2.42
N GLY A 78 -7.11 6.97 -2.31
CA GLY A 78 -8.28 7.62 -2.92
C GLY A 78 -8.32 7.28 -4.41
N ALA A 79 -9.50 7.42 -5.03
CA ALA A 79 -9.71 7.11 -6.45
C ALA A 79 -8.83 7.97 -7.37
N PHE A 80 -7.56 7.59 -7.55
CA PHE A 80 -6.75 8.04 -8.68
C PHE A 80 -7.13 7.18 -9.88
N ILE A 81 -8.32 7.43 -10.43
CA ILE A 81 -8.70 6.95 -11.77
C ILE A 81 -9.39 8.08 -12.53
N LYS A 82 -8.59 8.83 -13.29
CA LYS A 82 -8.68 9.06 -14.74
C LYS A 82 -8.03 10.40 -15.09
N GLU A 83 -6.78 10.38 -15.55
CA GLU A 83 -6.44 11.25 -16.68
C GLU A 83 -6.46 10.37 -17.92
N GLU A 84 -7.51 10.54 -18.70
CA GLU A 84 -7.63 10.00 -20.04
C GLU A 84 -6.59 10.72 -20.90
N HIS A 85 -5.46 10.07 -21.19
CA HIS A 85 -4.67 10.43 -22.35
C HIS A 85 -5.45 10.00 -23.60
N LYS A 86 -6.30 10.89 -24.11
CA LYS A 86 -6.72 10.85 -25.51
C LYS A 86 -5.55 11.39 -26.35
N ALA A 87 -4.99 10.53 -27.19
CA ALA A 87 -4.28 10.94 -28.40
C ALA A 87 -5.30 11.14 -29.53
#